data_AF-A0A941X4P0-F1
#
_entry.id   AF-A0A941X4P0-F1
#
_cell.length_a   1.000
_cell.length_b   1.000
_cell.length_c   1.000
_cell.angle_alpha   90.00
_cell.angle_beta   90.00
_cell.angle_gamma   90.00
#
_symmetry.space_group_name_H-M   'P 1'
#
loop_
_entity.id
_entity.type
_entity.pdbx_description
1 polymer ?
#
loop_
_entity_poly.entity_id
_entity_poly.type
_entity_poly.pdbx_seq_one_letter_code
_entity_poly.pdbx_strand_id
1 'polypeptide(L)'
;MNNQSTQTYTRLKFEDNLSIIFIILNLLNIRANAIIENAILTGDISQISNALKIYRLIIVISILLYIYFVKRNYEFYIESKQKVNYDNTLEKIRLTGSVFILVGTILLGYTIFKEKTPEGEAEVA
;
A
#
# COMPACT_ATOMS: atom_id res chain seq x y z
N MET A 1 -20.23 27.26 -8.93
CA MET A 1 -20.01 26.02 -8.14
C MET A 1 -19.89 26.41 -6.68
N ASN A 2 -20.53 25.68 -5.75
CA ASN A 2 -20.37 25.96 -4.32
C ASN A 2 -19.01 25.44 -3.82
N ASN A 3 -18.50 25.96 -2.71
CA ASN A 3 -17.17 25.62 -2.19
C ASN A 3 -16.98 24.11 -1.92
N GLN A 4 -18.05 23.42 -1.52
CA GLN A 4 -18.04 21.97 -1.22
C GLN A 4 -17.89 21.11 -2.49
N SER A 5 -18.50 21.51 -3.60
CA SER A 5 -18.38 20.85 -4.90
C SER A 5 -16.96 20.97 -5.46
N THR A 6 -16.33 22.15 -5.30
CA THR A 6 -14.94 22.39 -5.68
C THR A 6 -13.97 21.54 -4.85
N GLN A 7 -14.15 21.50 -3.53
CA GLN A 7 -13.32 20.67 -2.65
C GLN A 7 -13.43 19.17 -2.98
N THR A 8 -14.64 18.70 -3.25
CA THR A 8 -14.88 17.29 -3.65
C THR A 8 -14.18 16.97 -4.97
N TYR A 9 -14.29 17.86 -5.96
CA TYR A 9 -13.63 17.71 -7.26
C TYR A 9 -12.10 17.65 -7.13
N THR A 10 -11.50 18.57 -6.36
CA THR A 10 -10.06 18.58 -6.13
C THR A 10 -9.57 17.31 -5.43
N ARG A 11 -10.31 16.82 -4.42
CA ARG A 11 -10.00 15.55 -3.76
C ARG A 11 -10.04 14.38 -4.75
N LEU A 12 -11.06 14.29 -5.58
CA LEU A 12 -11.16 13.23 -6.60
C LEU A 12 -9.98 13.26 -7.56
N LYS A 13 -9.56 14.44 -8.03
CA LYS A 13 -8.37 14.57 -8.88
C LYS A 13 -7.08 14.17 -8.19
N PHE A 14 -6.96 14.45 -6.90
CA PHE A 14 -5.84 13.96 -6.10
C PHE A 14 -5.87 12.42 -5.97
N GLU A 15 -7.05 11.83 -5.76
CA GLU A 15 -7.23 10.37 -5.67
C GLU A 15 -6.98 9.66 -7.01
N ASP A 16 -7.31 10.29 -8.14
CA ASP A 16 -6.93 9.82 -9.48
C ASP A 16 -5.39 9.68 -9.55
N ASN A 17 -4.65 10.68 -9.05
CA ASN A 17 -3.18 10.62 -9.01
C ASN A 17 -2.68 9.50 -8.08
N LEU A 18 -3.31 9.29 -6.92
CA LEU A 18 -2.95 8.16 -6.04
C LEU A 18 -3.21 6.81 -6.72
N SER A 19 -4.25 6.71 -7.54
CA SER A 19 -4.56 5.51 -8.32
C SER A 19 -3.48 5.21 -9.35
N ILE A 20 -2.90 6.24 -9.99
CA ILE A 20 -1.74 6.09 -10.88
C ILE A 20 -0.53 5.54 -10.09
N ILE A 21 -0.30 6.02 -8.87
CA ILE A 21 0.77 5.50 -8.00
C ILE A 21 0.56 4.01 -7.73
N PHE A 22 -0.66 3.56 -7.43
CA PHE A 22 -0.95 2.13 -7.26
C PHE A 22 -0.60 1.31 -8.50
N ILE A 23 -0.93 1.80 -9.70
CA ILE A 23 -0.57 1.10 -10.94
C ILE A 23 0.94 0.94 -11.05
N ILE A 24 1.71 2.00 -10.78
CA ILE A 24 3.18 1.96 -10.79
C ILE A 24 3.71 0.96 -9.75
N LEU A 25 3.15 0.94 -8.53
CA LEU A 25 3.56 -0.03 -7.49
C LEU A 25 3.33 -1.48 -7.93
N ASN A 26 2.21 -1.76 -8.61
CA ASN A 26 1.94 -3.10 -9.14
C ASN A 26 2.93 -3.50 -10.24
N LEU A 27 3.30 -2.57 -11.14
CA LEU A 27 4.33 -2.83 -12.15
C LEU A 27 5.70 -3.10 -11.52
N LEU A 28 6.06 -2.36 -10.46
CA LEU A 28 7.29 -2.62 -9.70
C LEU A 28 7.26 -3.98 -9.01
N ASN A 29 6.09 -4.40 -8.48
CA ASN A 29 5.91 -5.71 -7.88
C ASN A 29 6.18 -6.83 -8.90
N ILE A 30 5.58 -6.73 -10.09
CA ILE A 30 5.84 -7.69 -11.20
C ILE A 30 7.33 -7.72 -11.57
N ARG A 31 7.98 -6.55 -11.63
CA ARG A 31 9.42 -6.48 -11.92
C ARG A 31 10.27 -7.12 -10.83
N ALA A 32 9.92 -6.94 -9.56
CA ALA A 32 10.63 -7.58 -8.45
C ALA A 32 10.51 -9.10 -8.51
N ASN A 33 9.32 -9.63 -8.84
CA ASN A 33 9.11 -11.06 -9.07
C ASN A 33 10.00 -11.58 -10.20
N ALA A 34 10.06 -10.88 -11.34
CA ALA A 34 10.89 -11.28 -12.47
C ALA A 34 12.39 -11.29 -12.14
N ILE A 35 12.86 -10.39 -11.27
CA ILE A 35 14.25 -10.40 -10.78
C ILE A 35 14.51 -11.65 -9.93
N ILE A 36 13.58 -12.01 -9.04
CA ILE A 36 13.71 -13.23 -8.23
C ILE A 36 13.71 -14.48 -9.12
N GLU A 37 12.81 -14.56 -10.10
CA GLU A 37 12.75 -15.67 -11.04
C GLU A 37 14.08 -15.84 -11.79
N ASN A 38 14.63 -14.75 -12.32
CA ASN A 38 15.94 -14.78 -12.98
C ASN A 38 17.08 -15.15 -12.01
N ALA A 39 17.04 -14.70 -10.77
CA ALA A 39 18.01 -15.07 -9.74
C ALA A 39 18.00 -16.58 -9.48
N ILE A 40 16.82 -17.19 -9.40
CA ILE A 40 16.64 -18.64 -9.23
C ILE A 40 17.19 -19.40 -10.46
N LEU A 41 16.89 -18.92 -11.66
CA LEU A 41 17.33 -19.57 -12.91
C LEU A 41 18.84 -19.48 -13.13
N THR A 42 19.46 -18.37 -12.73
CA THR A 42 20.89 -18.11 -12.96
C THR A 42 21.78 -18.49 -11.77
N GLY A 43 21.20 -18.81 -10.61
CA GLY A 43 21.92 -19.05 -9.36
C GLY A 43 22.52 -17.79 -8.74
N ASP A 44 22.24 -16.60 -9.30
CA ASP A 44 22.78 -15.33 -8.81
C ASP A 44 21.92 -14.75 -7.69
N ILE A 45 22.17 -15.25 -6.48
CA ILE A 45 21.49 -14.85 -5.24
C ILE A 45 21.62 -13.35 -4.95
N SER A 46 22.63 -12.66 -5.50
CA SER A 46 22.81 -11.22 -5.29
C SER A 46 21.63 -10.40 -5.82
N GLN A 47 20.92 -10.90 -6.84
CA GLN A 47 19.75 -10.26 -7.43
C GLN A 47 18.53 -10.27 -6.49
N ILE A 48 18.44 -11.24 -5.57
CA ILE A 48 17.38 -11.30 -4.55
C ILE A 48 17.44 -10.05 -3.66
N SER A 49 18.64 -9.58 -3.30
CA SER A 49 18.81 -8.34 -2.54
C SER A 49 18.22 -7.12 -3.24
N ASN A 50 18.37 -7.05 -4.57
CA ASN A 50 17.80 -5.96 -5.36
C ASN A 50 16.26 -6.04 -5.42
N ALA A 51 15.68 -7.23 -5.55
CA ALA A 51 14.23 -7.41 -5.48
C ALA A 51 13.66 -7.02 -4.11
N LEU A 52 14.31 -7.43 -3.01
CA LEU A 52 13.91 -7.06 -1.65
C LEU A 52 13.90 -5.55 -1.41
N LYS A 53 14.86 -4.80 -1.98
CA LYS A 53 14.84 -3.32 -1.92
C LYS A 53 13.60 -2.74 -2.62
N ILE A 54 13.19 -3.32 -3.74
CA ILE A 54 11.97 -2.91 -4.47
C ILE A 54 10.73 -3.20 -3.62
N TYR A 55 10.60 -4.38 -3.02
CA TYR A 55 9.46 -4.69 -2.13
C TYR A 55 9.38 -3.76 -0.92
N ARG A 56 10.53 -3.46 -0.29
CA ARG A 56 10.59 -2.50 0.82
C ARG A 56 10.08 -1.12 0.40
N LEU A 57 10.48 -0.64 -0.78
CA LEU A 57 9.97 0.60 -1.35
C LEU A 57 8.45 0.54 -1.57
N ILE A 58 7.96 -0.55 -2.17
CA ILE A 58 6.52 -0.74 -2.43
C ILE A 58 5.72 -0.69 -1.13
N ILE A 59 6.17 -1.39 -0.09
CA ILE A 59 5.53 -1.41 1.22
C ILE A 59 5.48 -0.03 1.86
N VAL A 60 6.61 0.70 1.86
CA VAL A 60 6.67 2.04 2.49
C VAL A 60 5.69 2.99 1.81
N ILE A 61 5.66 3.01 0.47
CA ILE A 61 4.71 3.85 -0.28
C ILE A 61 3.27 3.39 -0.03
N SER A 62 3.01 2.08 -0.01
CA SER A 62 1.67 1.53 0.26
C SER A 62 1.15 1.92 1.64
N ILE A 63 1.99 1.90 2.68
CA ILE A 63 1.63 2.34 4.02
C ILE A 63 1.23 3.82 4.01
N LEU A 64 1.99 4.69 3.35
CA LEU A 64 1.67 6.11 3.24
C LEU A 64 0.33 6.34 2.51
N LEU A 65 0.07 5.61 1.42
CA LEU A 65 -1.21 5.64 0.71
C LEU A 65 -2.37 5.21 1.61
N TYR A 66 -2.22 4.10 2.34
CA TYR A 66 -3.29 3.59 3.18
C TYR A 66 -3.54 4.46 4.42
N ILE A 67 -2.52 5.14 4.96
CA ILE A 67 -2.71 6.19 5.99
C ILE A 67 -3.63 7.29 5.45
N TYR A 68 -3.40 7.76 4.21
CA TYR A 68 -4.28 8.75 3.59
C TYR A 68 -5.73 8.25 3.49
N PHE A 69 -5.95 7.01 3.03
CA PHE A 69 -7.31 6.46 2.91
C PHE A 69 -8.00 6.28 4.27
N VAL A 70 -7.26 5.88 5.31
CA VAL A 70 -7.80 5.82 6.68
C VAL A 70 -8.21 7.20 7.16
N LYS A 71 -7.34 8.21 7.00
CA LYS A 71 -7.65 9.60 7.36
C LYS A 71 -8.90 10.12 6.64
N ARG A 72 -8.99 9.92 5.32
CA ARG A 72 -10.15 10.32 4.52
C ARG A 72 -11.44 9.63 4.97
N ASN A 73 -11.39 8.31 5.19
CA ASN A 73 -12.56 7.56 5.61
C ASN A 73 -12.99 7.93 7.04
N TYR A 74 -12.04 8.31 7.89
CA TYR A 74 -12.33 8.85 9.22
C TYR A 74 -13.06 10.19 9.14
N GLU A 75 -12.58 11.11 8.29
CA GLU A 75 -13.25 12.40 8.04
C GLU A 75 -14.70 12.20 7.58
N PHE A 76 -14.94 11.31 6.60
CA PHE A 76 -16.31 10.98 6.17
C PHE A 76 -17.18 10.40 7.28
N TYR A 77 -16.62 9.57 8.15
CA TYR A 77 -17.35 8.99 9.28
C TYR A 77 -17.71 10.04 10.34
N ILE A 78 -16.84 11.02 10.57
CA ILE A 78 -17.14 12.13 11.50
C ILE A 78 -18.18 13.07 10.91
N GLU A 79 -18.06 13.42 9.62
CA GLU A 79 -19.06 14.23 8.92
C GLU A 79 -20.44 13.55 8.91
N SER A 80 -20.50 12.23 8.72
CA SER A 80 -21.77 11.50 8.72
C SER A 80 -22.45 11.47 10.08
N LYS A 81 -21.69 11.48 11.19
CA LYS A 81 -22.22 11.59 12.56
C LYS A 81 -22.91 12.92 12.86
N GLN A 82 -22.56 13.98 12.14
CA GLN A 82 -23.16 15.31 12.34
C GLN A 82 -24.54 15.44 11.67
N LYS A 83 -24.92 14.46 10.83
CA LYS A 83 -26.19 14.48 10.12
C LYS A 83 -27.31 13.90 10.98
N VAL A 84 -28.43 14.61 11.07
CA VAL A 84 -29.62 14.18 11.82
C VAL A 84 -30.31 13.02 11.09
N ASN A 85 -30.71 11.98 11.82
CA ASN A 85 -31.39 10.79 11.30
C ASN A 85 -30.64 10.04 10.17
N TYR A 86 -29.30 10.14 10.15
CA TYR A 86 -28.47 9.47 9.16
C TYR A 86 -27.86 8.17 9.71
N ASP A 87 -28.02 7.06 8.98
CA ASP A 87 -27.33 5.81 9.27
C ASP A 87 -25.88 5.86 8.73
N ASN A 88 -24.91 5.86 9.64
CA ASN A 88 -23.47 5.91 9.33
C ASN A 88 -22.79 4.54 9.25
N THR A 89 -23.57 3.45 9.19
CA THR A 89 -23.05 2.08 9.16
C THR A 89 -22.08 1.87 8.00
N LEU A 90 -22.37 2.43 6.82
CA LEU A 90 -21.53 2.27 5.65
C LEU A 90 -20.16 2.97 5.80
N GLU A 91 -20.14 4.21 6.32
CA GLU A 91 -18.90 4.94 6.60
C GLU A 91 -18.07 4.22 7.67
N LYS A 92 -18.73 3.67 8.70
CA LYS A 92 -18.08 2.87 9.74
C LYS A 92 -17.40 1.63 9.16
N ILE A 93 -18.10 0.90 8.28
CA ILE A 93 -17.55 -0.28 7.61
C ILE A 93 -16.36 0.12 6.72
N ARG A 94 -16.47 1.21 5.94
CA ARG A 94 -15.37 1.71 5.10
C ARG A 94 -14.14 2.08 5.91
N LEU A 95 -14.32 2.79 7.03
CA LEU A 95 -13.23 3.15 7.93
C LEU A 95 -12.56 1.88 8.49
N THR A 96 -13.35 0.95 9.01
CA THR A 96 -12.86 -0.32 9.57
C THR A 96 -12.08 -1.11 8.51
N GLY A 97 -12.62 -1.24 7.30
CA GLY A 97 -11.94 -1.91 6.19
C GLY A 97 -10.60 -1.26 5.84
N SER A 98 -10.54 0.08 5.78
CA SER A 98 -9.27 0.77 5.52
C SER A 98 -8.23 0.59 6.64
N VAL A 99 -8.66 0.51 7.90
CA VAL A 99 -7.76 0.22 9.03
C VAL A 99 -7.19 -1.19 8.91
N PHE A 100 -8.02 -2.19 8.56
CA PHE A 100 -7.52 -3.55 8.34
C PHE A 100 -6.53 -3.64 7.19
N ILE A 101 -6.76 -2.93 6.08
CA ILE A 101 -5.79 -2.86 4.98
C ILE A 101 -4.46 -2.27 5.45
N LEU A 102 -4.49 -1.17 6.21
CA LEU A 102 -3.27 -0.55 6.74
C LEU A 102 -2.52 -1.49 7.69
N VAL A 103 -3.23 -2.11 8.65
CA VAL A 103 -2.62 -3.06 9.59
C VAL A 103 -2.05 -4.26 8.85
N GLY A 104 -2.78 -4.86 7.92
CA GLY A 104 -2.30 -5.96 7.09
C GLY A 104 -1.03 -5.58 6.32
N THR A 105 -0.99 -4.37 5.75
CA THR A 105 0.18 -3.87 5.02
C THR A 105 1.39 -3.67 5.95
N ILE A 106 1.18 -3.18 7.18
CA ILE A 106 2.26 -3.05 8.18
C ILE A 106 2.81 -4.43 8.56
N LEU A 107 1.93 -5.42 8.75
CA LEU A 107 2.34 -6.80 9.06
C LEU A 107 3.15 -7.43 7.93
N LEU A 108 2.72 -7.28 6.67
CA LEU A 108 3.49 -7.70 5.50
C LEU A 108 4.81 -6.93 5.38
N GLY A 109 4.81 -5.65 5.73
CA GLY A 109 6.03 -4.86 5.79
C GLY A 109 7.02 -5.44 6.78
N TYR A 110 6.58 -5.78 7.99
CA TYR A 110 7.44 -6.39 9.00
C TYR A 110 8.11 -7.67 8.49
N THR A 111 7.41 -8.53 7.75
CA THR A 111 8.01 -9.74 7.18
C THR A 111 9.06 -9.41 6.13
N ILE A 112 8.77 -8.49 5.21
CA ILE A 112 9.70 -8.06 4.14
C ILE A 112 10.97 -7.37 4.70
N PHE A 113 10.85 -6.65 5.82
CA PHE A 113 12.00 -6.03 6.48
C PHE A 113 12.82 -7.03 7.30
N LYS A 114 12.21 -8.12 7.79
CA LYS A 114 12.91 -9.20 8.48
C LYS A 114 13.49 -10.27 7.56
N GLU A 115 13.01 -10.34 6.33
CA GLU A 115 13.54 -11.26 5.33
C GLU A 115 15.03 -10.98 5.11
N LYS A 116 15.85 -11.96 5.49
CA LYS A 116 17.30 -11.90 5.32
C LYS A 116 17.58 -12.09 3.83
N THR A 117 18.47 -11.27 3.28
CA THR A 117 19.16 -11.63 2.05
C THR A 117 19.86 -12.95 2.28
N PRO A 118 19.73 -13.96 1.40
CA PRO A 118 20.52 -15.17 1.54
C PRO A 118 21.99 -14.76 1.37
N GLU A 119 22.69 -14.61 2.48
CA GLU A 119 24.13 -14.37 2.48
C GLU A 119 24.78 -15.73 2.22
N GLY A 120 25.12 -15.99 0.96
CA GLY A 120 26.13 -16.97 0.56
C GLY A 120 26.25 -18.24 1.42
N GLU A 121 25.15 -18.93 1.73
CA GLU A 121 25.19 -20.31 2.21
C GLU A 121 25.54 -21.20 1.03
N ALA A 122 26.78 -21.07 0.54
CA ALA A 122 27.53 -22.22 0.12
C ALA A 122 27.92 -22.98 1.41
N GLU A 123 26.94 -23.60 2.06
CA GLU A 123 27.26 -24.74 2.91
C GLU A 123 27.68 -25.85 1.94
N VAL A 124 28.99 -25.98 1.85
CA VAL A 124 29.67 -27.13 1.27
C VAL A 124 29.16 -28.36 2.02
N ALA A 125 28.36 -29.18 1.37
CA ALA A 125 28.07 -30.56 1.76
C ALA A 125 28.55 -31.49 0.65
#